data_AF-A0A8T4SKE9-F1
#
_entry.id   AF-A0A8T4SKE9-F1
#
_cell.length_a   1.000
_cell.length_b   1.000
_cell.length_c   1.000
_cell.angle_alpha   90.00
_cell.angle_beta   90.00
_cell.angle_gamma   90.00
#
_symmetry.space_group_name_H-M   'P 1'
#
loop_
_entity.id
_entity.type
_entity.pdbx_description
1 polymer ?
#
loop_
_entity_poly.entity_id
_entity_poly.type
_entity_poly.pdbx_seq_one_letter_code
_entity_poly.pdbx_strand_id
1 'polypeptide(L)'
;MSQASKQVEWCLNKARKEIEECNKLGKRPKHRGLLRENPNIEEAKKHLAKAEHNLDGITKFREINFSDWSMSAGFYCIYHCFLAIASAFGYESANQTCTIALMRFLKENNKIQLDEKFIELLEYEDMEDKNSVIDLRENYTYGVQISVKEDAKINELRKTCKELVEVTKEIIFK
;
A
#
# COMPACT_ATOMS: atom_id res chain seq x y z
N MET A 1 6.68 6.17 -24.03
CA MET A 1 6.04 6.02 -22.71
C MET A 1 6.70 4.88 -21.96
N SER A 2 7.12 5.09 -20.71
CA SER A 2 7.65 4.03 -19.85
C SER A 2 6.58 3.00 -19.51
N GLN A 3 6.99 1.84 -18.97
CA GLN A 3 6.07 0.80 -18.52
C GLN A 3 5.15 1.32 -17.40
N ALA A 4 5.69 2.03 -16.40
CA ALA A 4 4.88 2.59 -15.32
C ALA A 4 3.88 3.64 -15.84
N SER A 5 4.27 4.47 -16.80
CA SER A 5 3.35 5.43 -17.44
C SER A 5 2.16 4.75 -18.12
N LYS A 6 2.39 3.64 -18.83
CA LYS A 6 1.32 2.85 -19.46
C LYS A 6 0.40 2.20 -18.41
N GLN A 7 0.96 1.72 -17.30
CA GLN A 7 0.18 1.12 -16.22
C GLN A 7 -0.69 2.16 -15.49
N VAL A 8 -0.17 3.35 -15.20
CA VAL A 8 -0.95 4.45 -14.63
C VAL A 8 -2.08 4.86 -15.56
N GLU A 9 -1.82 5.00 -16.86
CA GLU A 9 -2.85 5.31 -17.85
C GLU A 9 -3.95 4.23 -17.88
N TRP A 10 -3.58 2.95 -17.83
CA TRP A 10 -4.54 1.86 -17.72
C TRP A 10 -5.38 1.96 -16.45
N CYS A 11 -4.76 2.23 -15.30
CA CYS A 11 -5.46 2.38 -14.02
C CYS A 11 -6.45 3.56 -14.01
N LEU A 12 -6.09 4.70 -14.62
CA LEU A 12 -6.98 5.84 -14.79
C LEU A 12 -8.16 5.51 -15.70
N ASN A 13 -7.88 4.87 -16.84
CA ASN A 13 -8.92 4.44 -17.79
C ASN A 13 -9.87 3.40 -17.19
N LYS A 14 -9.34 2.48 -16.36
CA LYS A 14 -10.15 1.50 -15.65
C LYS A 14 -11.14 2.19 -14.71
N ALA A 15 -10.67 3.12 -13.88
CA ALA A 15 -11.55 3.84 -12.96
C ALA A 15 -12.63 4.63 -13.68
N ARG A 16 -12.26 5.34 -14.76
CA ARG A 16 -13.21 6.07 -15.61
C ARG A 16 -14.31 5.16 -16.14
N LYS A 17 -13.96 4.00 -16.71
CA LYS A 17 -14.93 3.05 -17.27
C LYS A 17 -15.89 2.50 -16.20
N GLU A 18 -15.36 2.12 -15.04
CA GLU A 18 -16.18 1.56 -13.95
C GLU A 18 -17.16 2.61 -13.38
N ILE A 19 -16.74 3.88 -13.28
CA ILE A 19 -17.61 4.99 -12.86
C ILE A 19 -18.70 5.27 -13.91
N GLU A 20 -18.33 5.32 -15.19
CA GLU A 20 -19.29 5.50 -16.29
C GLU A 20 -20.36 4.40 -16.29
N GLU A 21 -19.96 3.15 -16.04
CA GLU A 21 -20.88 2.02 -15.93
C GLU A 21 -21.80 2.14 -14.69
N CYS A 22 -21.27 2.50 -13.52
CA CYS A 22 -22.08 2.74 -12.33
C CYS A 22 -23.13 3.83 -12.56
N ASN A 23 -22.74 4.94 -13.20
CA ASN A 23 -23.62 6.05 -13.51
C ASN A 23 -24.75 5.65 -14.47
N LYS A 24 -24.45 4.87 -15.52
CA LYS A 24 -25.46 4.32 -16.44
C LYS A 24 -26.49 3.45 -15.74
N LEU A 25 -26.07 2.74 -14.69
CA LEU A 25 -26.93 1.86 -13.89
C LEU A 25 -27.65 2.60 -12.73
N GLY A 26 -27.48 3.94 -12.61
CA GLY A 26 -28.03 4.70 -11.49
C GLY A 26 -27.46 4.32 -10.13
N LYS A 27 -26.26 3.71 -10.10
CA LYS A 27 -25.57 3.27 -8.89
C LYS A 27 -24.58 4.31 -8.42
N ARG A 28 -24.28 4.29 -7.12
CA ARG A 28 -23.19 5.10 -6.55
C ARG A 28 -21.86 4.78 -7.28
N PRO A 29 -21.11 5.79 -7.74
CA PRO A 29 -19.80 5.59 -8.34
C PRO A 29 -18.88 4.76 -7.46
N LYS A 30 -18.27 3.74 -8.05
CA LYS A 30 -17.20 2.94 -7.46
C LYS A 30 -16.16 2.64 -8.52
N HIS A 31 -14.90 2.59 -8.12
CA HIS A 31 -13.81 2.19 -9.00
C HIS A 31 -12.81 1.30 -8.25
N ARG A 32 -12.01 0.57 -9.03
CA ARG A 32 -10.88 -0.26 -8.63
C ARG A 32 -9.70 0.13 -9.51
N GLY A 33 -9.42 1.42 -9.61
CA GLY A 33 -8.34 1.98 -10.43
C GLY A 33 -7.71 3.20 -9.75
N LEU A 34 -7.17 4.12 -10.53
CA LEU A 34 -6.72 5.44 -10.07
C LEU A 34 -7.73 6.52 -10.45
N LEU A 35 -7.98 7.46 -9.57
CA LEU A 35 -8.59 8.74 -9.94
C LEU A 35 -7.56 9.84 -9.77
N ARG A 36 -7.63 10.82 -10.67
CA ARG A 36 -6.84 12.03 -10.57
C ARG A 36 -7.67 13.10 -9.87
N GLU A 37 -7.13 13.62 -8.79
CA GLU A 37 -7.74 14.64 -7.95
C GLU A 37 -6.76 15.79 -7.72
N ASN A 38 -7.15 16.76 -6.91
CA ASN A 38 -6.22 17.75 -6.40
C ASN A 38 -5.40 17.14 -5.25
N PRO A 39 -4.11 17.51 -5.11
CA PRO A 39 -3.32 17.20 -3.93
C PRO A 39 -4.09 17.47 -2.64
N ASN A 40 -4.15 16.47 -1.76
CA ASN A 40 -4.90 16.53 -0.51
C ASN A 40 -4.01 16.12 0.68
N ILE A 41 -3.36 17.11 1.27
CA ILE A 41 -2.45 16.91 2.41
C ILE A 41 -3.18 16.45 3.67
N GLU A 42 -4.43 16.89 3.89
CA GLU A 42 -5.19 16.45 5.06
C GLU A 42 -5.58 14.97 4.96
N GLU A 43 -5.94 14.49 3.78
CA GLU A 43 -6.15 13.05 3.57
C GLU A 43 -4.85 12.25 3.68
N ALA A 44 -3.75 12.79 3.13
CA ALA A 44 -2.42 12.20 3.28
C ALA A 44 -2.03 12.02 4.77
N LYS A 45 -2.28 13.03 5.61
CA LYS A 45 -2.06 12.95 7.06
C LYS A 45 -2.90 11.86 7.73
N LYS A 46 -4.17 11.67 7.33
CA LYS A 46 -5.02 10.60 7.88
C LYS A 46 -4.48 9.22 7.52
N HIS A 47 -4.06 9.03 6.27
CA HIS A 47 -3.43 7.79 5.84
C HIS A 47 -2.12 7.53 6.58
N LEU A 48 -1.28 8.55 6.76
CA LEU A 48 -0.05 8.44 7.55
C LEU A 48 -0.36 8.06 9.00
N ALA A 49 -1.33 8.71 9.66
CA ALA A 49 -1.75 8.35 11.00
C ALA A 49 -2.28 6.90 11.08
N LYS A 50 -2.95 6.42 10.02
CA LYS A 50 -3.39 5.03 9.91
C LYS A 50 -2.20 4.07 9.71
N ALA A 51 -1.16 4.48 8.98
CA ALA A 51 0.07 3.71 8.85
C ALA A 51 0.79 3.58 10.20
N GLU A 52 0.95 4.68 10.95
CA GLU A 52 1.52 4.68 12.30
C GLU A 52 0.72 3.79 13.28
N HIS A 53 -0.61 3.85 13.21
CA HIS A 53 -1.48 2.97 13.99
C HIS A 53 -1.23 1.48 13.67
N ASN A 54 -1.05 1.15 12.39
CA ASN A 54 -0.73 -0.23 11.99
C ASN A 54 0.69 -0.64 12.40
N LEU A 55 1.67 0.27 12.34
CA LEU A 55 3.04 0.04 12.84
C LEU A 55 3.03 -0.33 14.33
N ASP A 56 2.25 0.38 15.15
CA ASP A 56 2.03 0.01 16.55
C ASP A 56 1.37 -1.37 16.68
N GLY A 57 0.40 -1.65 15.81
CA GLY A 57 -0.29 -2.94 15.72
C GLY A 57 0.66 -4.13 15.57
N ILE A 58 1.71 -4.00 14.74
CA ILE A 58 2.72 -5.06 14.54
C ILE A 58 3.32 -5.54 15.87
N THR A 59 3.59 -4.60 16.80
CA THR A 59 4.17 -4.95 18.10
C THR A 59 3.11 -5.47 19.06
N LYS A 60 1.98 -4.77 19.15
CA LYS A 60 0.89 -5.12 20.09
C LYS A 60 0.33 -6.51 19.84
N PHE A 61 0.09 -6.85 18.57
CA PHE A 61 -0.43 -8.17 18.21
C PHE A 61 0.50 -9.30 18.61
N ARG A 62 1.82 -9.12 18.43
CA ARG A 62 2.82 -10.06 18.93
C ARG A 62 2.76 -10.21 20.46
N GLU A 63 2.72 -9.11 21.20
CA GLU A 63 2.72 -9.11 22.68
C GLU A 63 1.52 -9.85 23.28
N ILE A 64 0.37 -9.85 22.59
CA ILE A 64 -0.84 -10.53 23.06
C ILE A 64 -1.01 -11.95 22.48
N ASN A 65 0.00 -12.50 21.79
CA ASN A 65 -0.02 -13.81 21.11
C ASN A 65 -0.94 -13.92 19.88
N PHE A 66 -1.19 -12.81 19.17
CA PHE A 66 -1.91 -12.73 17.89
C PHE A 66 -0.92 -12.41 16.76
N SER A 67 0.22 -13.09 16.74
CA SER A 67 1.35 -12.73 15.87
C SER A 67 1.06 -12.84 14.37
N ASP A 68 0.10 -13.67 13.97
CA ASP A 68 -0.48 -13.73 12.61
C ASP A 68 -1.01 -12.36 12.15
N TRP A 69 -1.70 -11.63 13.02
CA TRP A 69 -2.22 -10.28 12.74
C TRP A 69 -1.12 -9.24 12.57
N SER A 70 0.11 -9.52 13.04
CA SER A 70 1.25 -8.61 12.85
C SER A 70 1.64 -8.50 11.38
N MET A 71 1.46 -9.56 10.59
CA MET A 71 1.71 -9.55 9.14
C MET A 71 0.70 -8.66 8.42
N SER A 72 -0.59 -8.79 8.77
CA SER A 72 -1.66 -7.93 8.26
C SER A 72 -1.44 -6.47 8.62
N ALA A 73 -1.05 -6.19 9.86
CA ALA A 73 -0.69 -4.85 10.30
C ALA A 73 0.49 -4.28 9.48
N GLY A 74 1.54 -5.07 9.22
CA GLY A 74 2.65 -4.63 8.38
C GLY A 74 2.24 -4.33 6.94
N PHE A 75 1.44 -5.21 6.32
CA PHE A 75 0.87 -4.95 4.99
C PHE A 75 0.13 -3.61 4.94
N TYR A 76 -0.81 -3.39 5.87
CA TYR A 76 -1.62 -2.18 5.89
C TYR A 76 -0.81 -0.94 6.28
N CYS A 77 0.25 -1.08 7.06
CA CYS A 77 1.19 0.01 7.31
C CYS A 77 1.82 0.50 5.99
N ILE A 78 2.39 -0.42 5.21
CA ILE A 78 3.03 -0.12 3.92
C ILE A 78 2.00 0.44 2.93
N TYR A 79 0.85 -0.20 2.82
CA TYR A 79 -0.21 0.23 1.90
C TYR A 79 -0.71 1.64 2.24
N HIS A 80 -0.93 1.95 3.52
CA HIS A 80 -1.34 3.31 3.91
C HIS A 80 -0.25 4.36 3.73
N CYS A 81 1.04 3.99 3.81
CA CYS A 81 2.12 4.91 3.42
C CYS A 81 1.99 5.29 1.93
N PHE A 82 1.76 4.32 1.05
CA PHE A 82 1.60 4.60 -0.38
C PHE A 82 0.32 5.38 -0.69
N LEU A 83 -0.77 5.11 0.01
CA LEU A 83 -2.00 5.92 -0.11
C LEU A 83 -1.78 7.36 0.37
N ALA A 84 -1.01 7.56 1.44
CA ALA A 84 -0.65 8.90 1.90
C ALA A 84 0.13 9.68 0.84
N ILE A 85 1.12 9.04 0.21
CA ILE A 85 1.84 9.60 -0.93
C ILE A 85 0.88 9.88 -2.09
N ALA A 86 0.02 8.93 -2.47
CA ALA A 86 -0.94 9.10 -3.56
C ALA A 86 -1.81 10.35 -3.35
N SER A 87 -2.41 10.51 -2.17
CA SER A 87 -3.22 11.68 -1.82
C SER A 87 -2.44 12.98 -1.88
N ALA A 88 -1.19 13.00 -1.38
CA ALA A 88 -0.31 14.17 -1.45
C ALA A 88 0.03 14.59 -2.88
N PHE A 89 0.00 13.66 -3.84
CA PHE A 89 0.25 13.91 -5.26
C PHE A 89 -1.03 14.05 -6.11
N GLY A 90 -2.22 14.07 -5.48
CA GLY A 90 -3.49 14.27 -6.19
C GLY A 90 -4.00 13.02 -6.88
N TYR A 91 -3.88 11.87 -6.23
CA TYR A 91 -4.43 10.61 -6.70
C TYR A 91 -5.20 9.90 -5.59
N GLU A 92 -6.36 9.35 -5.96
CA GLU A 92 -7.03 8.30 -5.18
C GLU A 92 -6.70 6.95 -5.82
N SER A 93 -6.35 5.96 -5.00
CA SER A 93 -6.11 4.59 -5.44
C SER A 93 -6.98 3.61 -4.68
N ALA A 94 -7.68 2.74 -5.41
CA ALA A 94 -8.63 1.79 -4.83
C ALA A 94 -8.16 0.33 -4.90
N ASN A 95 -6.91 0.06 -5.32
CA ASN A 95 -6.32 -1.28 -5.26
C ASN A 95 -4.78 -1.25 -5.21
N GLN A 96 -4.20 -2.37 -4.80
CA GLN A 96 -2.75 -2.57 -4.68
C GLN A 96 -1.99 -2.37 -6.00
N THR A 97 -2.37 -3.04 -7.08
CA THR A 97 -1.71 -2.96 -8.40
C THR A 97 -1.57 -1.52 -8.90
N CYS A 98 -2.65 -0.74 -8.79
CA CYS A 98 -2.68 0.65 -9.23
C CYS A 98 -1.92 1.58 -8.29
N THR A 99 -1.87 1.25 -7.00
CA THR A 99 -1.04 1.96 -6.02
C THR A 99 0.44 1.79 -6.33
N ILE A 100 0.88 0.56 -6.62
CA ILE A 100 2.26 0.24 -7.01
C ILE A 100 2.64 0.93 -8.32
N ALA A 101 1.78 0.83 -9.34
CA ALA A 101 2.00 1.50 -10.61
C ALA A 101 2.20 3.01 -10.43
N LEU A 102 1.43 3.64 -9.53
CA LEU A 102 1.59 5.04 -9.19
C LEU A 102 2.93 5.32 -8.49
N MET A 103 3.33 4.52 -7.50
CA MET A 103 4.62 4.71 -6.82
C MET A 103 5.80 4.62 -7.79
N ARG A 104 5.80 3.60 -8.66
CA ARG A 104 6.80 3.44 -9.73
C ARG A 104 6.80 4.64 -10.66
N PHE A 105 5.64 5.10 -11.11
CA PHE A 105 5.52 6.28 -11.96
C PHE A 105 6.06 7.56 -11.30
N LEU A 106 5.70 7.82 -10.04
CA LEU A 106 6.19 8.99 -9.31
C LEU A 106 7.71 8.93 -9.11
N LYS A 107 8.26 7.76 -8.77
CA LYS A 107 9.71 7.52 -8.65
C LYS A 107 10.43 7.73 -9.98
N GLU A 108 9.98 7.09 -11.08
CA GLU A 108 10.56 7.24 -12.42
C GLU A 108 10.61 8.71 -12.89
N ASN A 109 9.61 9.50 -12.51
CA ASN A 109 9.53 10.92 -12.85
C ASN A 109 10.21 11.84 -11.82
N ASN A 110 11.03 11.29 -10.92
CA ASN A 110 11.75 12.00 -9.86
C ASN A 110 10.85 12.87 -8.97
N LYS A 111 9.58 12.49 -8.81
CA LYS A 111 8.61 13.19 -7.94
C LYS A 111 8.75 12.78 -6.48
N ILE A 112 9.20 11.55 -6.24
CA ILE A 112 9.49 11.02 -4.90
C ILE A 112 10.85 10.34 -4.90
N GLN A 113 11.49 10.33 -3.74
CA GLN A 113 12.68 9.53 -3.46
C GLN A 113 12.23 8.36 -2.60
N LEU A 114 11.97 7.21 -3.22
CA LEU A 114 11.49 6.00 -2.56
C LEU A 114 12.38 4.84 -2.99
N ASP A 115 12.90 4.06 -2.03
CA ASP A 115 13.70 2.87 -2.31
C ASP A 115 12.82 1.78 -2.96
N GLU A 116 13.38 1.07 -3.92
CA GLU A 116 12.69 0.02 -4.68
C GLU A 116 12.22 -1.12 -3.77
N LYS A 117 13.01 -1.43 -2.73
CA LYS A 117 12.68 -2.47 -1.74
C LYS A 117 11.29 -2.28 -1.13
N PHE A 118 10.80 -1.04 -0.99
CA PHE A 118 9.48 -0.78 -0.40
C PHE A 118 8.35 -1.13 -1.35
N ILE A 119 8.56 -0.91 -2.66
CA ILE A 119 7.58 -1.22 -3.69
C ILE A 119 7.45 -2.74 -3.84
N GLU A 120 8.58 -3.44 -3.85
CA GLU A 120 8.66 -4.91 -3.95
C GLU A 120 7.91 -5.63 -2.82
N LEU A 121 7.84 -5.06 -1.60
CA LEU A 121 7.06 -5.65 -0.49
C LEU A 121 5.56 -5.79 -0.78
N LEU A 122 5.04 -4.97 -1.70
CA LEU A 122 3.65 -5.05 -2.16
C LEU A 122 3.52 -5.72 -3.54
N GLU A 123 4.57 -6.31 -4.07
CA GLU A 123 4.48 -7.13 -5.27
C GLU A 123 4.32 -8.61 -4.88
N TYR A 124 3.62 -9.35 -5.72
CA TYR A 124 3.58 -10.80 -5.58
C TYR A 124 4.95 -11.34 -5.99
N GLU A 125 5.60 -12.11 -5.13
CA GLU A 125 6.80 -12.86 -5.52
C GLU A 125 6.38 -14.05 -6.40
N ASP A 126 7.25 -14.44 -7.35
CA ASP A 126 7.03 -15.67 -8.11
C ASP A 126 6.94 -16.87 -7.16
N MET A 127 6.17 -17.90 -7.55
CA MET A 127 5.74 -19.05 -6.74
C MET A 127 6.84 -19.83 -5.97
N GLU A 128 8.12 -19.56 -6.24
CA GLU A 128 9.28 -20.21 -5.65
C GLU A 128 9.75 -19.55 -4.32
N ASP A 129 9.45 -18.27 -4.07
CA ASP A 129 9.75 -17.59 -2.80
C ASP A 129 8.46 -17.03 -2.18
N LYS A 130 8.04 -17.59 -1.04
CA LYS A 130 6.80 -17.19 -0.32
C LYS A 130 7.11 -16.26 0.86
N ASN A 131 7.93 -15.23 0.65
CA ASN A 131 8.36 -14.35 1.74
C ASN A 131 7.85 -12.91 1.63
N SER A 132 7.19 -12.55 0.53
CA SER A 132 6.53 -11.25 0.40
C SER A 132 5.50 -11.00 1.52
N VAL A 133 5.32 -9.73 1.89
CA VAL A 133 4.35 -9.34 2.94
C VAL A 133 2.92 -9.70 2.54
N ILE A 134 2.64 -9.78 1.23
CA ILE A 134 1.33 -10.17 0.70
C ILE A 134 1.08 -11.66 0.90
N ASP A 135 2.02 -12.50 0.50
CA ASP A 135 1.88 -13.94 0.63
C ASP A 135 1.76 -14.32 2.10
N LEU A 136 2.57 -13.69 2.96
CA LEU A 136 2.47 -13.87 4.40
C LEU A 136 1.10 -13.42 4.91
N ARG A 137 0.64 -12.20 4.56
CA ARG A 137 -0.70 -11.72 4.94
C ARG A 137 -1.79 -12.69 4.50
N GLU A 138 -1.80 -13.11 3.24
CA GLU A 138 -2.82 -14.01 2.71
C GLU A 138 -2.80 -15.37 3.40
N ASN A 139 -1.61 -15.95 3.61
CA ASN A 139 -1.44 -17.22 4.31
C ASN A 139 -1.93 -17.16 5.76
N TYR A 140 -1.60 -16.10 6.49
CA TYR A 140 -2.01 -15.95 7.90
C TYR A 140 -3.45 -15.45 8.05
N THR A 141 -4.02 -14.77 7.05
CA THR A 141 -5.42 -14.30 7.10
C THR A 141 -6.41 -15.39 6.71
N TYR A 142 -6.11 -16.17 5.67
CA TYR A 142 -7.04 -17.18 5.13
C TYR A 142 -6.64 -18.62 5.50
N GLY A 143 -5.40 -18.84 5.89
CA GLY A 143 -4.95 -20.12 6.43
C GLY A 143 -5.41 -20.33 7.88
N VAL A 144 -5.12 -21.52 8.40
CA VAL A 144 -5.50 -21.92 9.77
C VAL A 144 -4.41 -21.60 10.80
N GLN A 145 -3.32 -20.97 10.38
CA GLN A 145 -2.15 -20.69 11.22
C GLN A 145 -2.40 -19.42 12.05
N ILE A 146 -2.45 -19.57 13.37
CA ILE A 146 -2.73 -18.48 14.32
C ILE A 146 -1.46 -17.82 14.90
N SER A 147 -0.28 -18.20 14.41
CA SER A 147 0.98 -17.64 14.89
C SER A 147 2.08 -17.71 13.85
N VAL A 148 2.95 -16.70 13.85
CA VAL A 148 4.16 -16.64 13.04
C VAL A 148 5.27 -17.37 13.78
N LYS A 149 5.88 -18.37 13.14
CA LYS A 149 6.94 -19.17 13.77
C LYS A 149 8.28 -18.43 13.91
N GLU A 150 8.50 -17.41 13.11
CA GLU A 150 9.78 -16.71 12.97
C GLU A 150 9.68 -15.26 13.50
N ASP A 151 9.98 -15.07 14.78
CA ASP A 151 9.99 -13.75 15.44
C ASP A 151 10.91 -12.72 14.74
N ALA A 152 11.99 -13.19 14.13
CA ALA A 152 12.91 -12.37 13.35
C ALA A 152 12.19 -11.65 12.19
N LYS A 153 11.26 -12.33 11.51
CA LYS A 153 10.47 -11.76 10.39
C LYS A 153 9.57 -10.61 10.85
N ILE A 154 8.94 -10.74 12.03
CA ILE A 154 8.11 -9.65 12.59
C ILE A 154 8.98 -8.43 12.90
N ASN A 155 10.17 -8.64 13.49
CA ASN A 155 11.07 -7.54 13.82
C ASN A 155 11.61 -6.84 12.57
N GLU A 156 11.93 -7.59 11.52
CA GLU A 156 12.34 -7.05 10.23
C GLU A 156 11.21 -6.26 9.58
N LEU A 157 10.01 -6.83 9.49
CA LEU A 157 8.82 -6.15 8.97
C LEU A 157 8.54 -4.84 9.71
N ARG A 158 8.62 -4.85 11.05
CA ARG A 158 8.46 -3.65 11.87
C ARG A 158 9.52 -2.59 11.54
N LYS A 159 10.79 -2.99 11.41
CA LYS A 159 11.89 -2.07 11.07
C LYS A 159 11.65 -1.42 9.72
N THR A 160 11.28 -2.22 8.72
CA THR A 160 10.97 -1.77 7.36
C THR A 160 9.76 -0.84 7.33
N CYS A 161 8.69 -1.17 8.05
CA CYS A 161 7.51 -0.30 8.18
C CYS A 161 7.87 1.04 8.84
N LYS A 162 8.69 1.02 9.90
CA LYS A 162 9.15 2.25 10.57
C LYS A 162 9.96 3.13 9.61
N GLU A 163 10.88 2.54 8.87
CA GLU A 163 11.67 3.26 7.86
C GLU A 163 10.77 3.91 6.81
N LEU A 164 9.80 3.17 6.26
CA LEU A 164 8.89 3.68 5.26
C LEU A 164 7.97 4.80 5.80
N VAL A 165 7.52 4.71 7.06
CA VAL A 165 6.73 5.78 7.69
C VAL A 165 7.53 7.09 7.74
N GLU A 166 8.81 7.03 8.10
CA GLU A 166 9.66 8.24 8.13
C GLU A 166 9.93 8.79 6.73
N VAL A 167 10.24 7.92 5.75
CA VAL A 167 10.35 8.33 4.32
C VAL A 167 9.05 8.97 3.82
N THR A 168 7.90 8.44 4.23
CA THR A 168 6.59 8.97 3.86
C THR A 168 6.35 10.36 4.45
N LYS A 169 6.72 10.59 5.72
CA LYS A 169 6.70 11.92 6.35
C LYS A 169 7.56 12.90 5.58
N GLU A 170 8.78 12.49 5.26
CA GLU A 170 9.70 13.31 4.47
C GLU A 170 9.12 13.64 3.10
N ILE A 171 8.38 12.75 2.44
CA ILE A 171 7.76 13.04 1.13
C ILE A 171 6.58 14.01 1.26
N ILE A 172 5.73 13.85 2.27
CA ILE A 172 4.47 14.60 2.42
C ILE A 172 4.69 16.02 2.96
N PHE A 173 5.69 16.22 3.82
CA PHE A 173 5.91 17.47 4.55
C PHE A 173 7.14 18.27 4.10
N LYS A 174 7.64 18.05 2.88
CA LYS A 174 8.70 18.89 2.28
C LYS A 174 8.25 20.34 2.11
#